data_AF-A0A0E0R2S0-F1
#
_entry.id   AF-A0A0E0R2S0-F1
#
_cell.length_a   1.000
_cell.length_b   1.000
_cell.length_c   1.000
_cell.angle_alpha   90.00
_cell.angle_beta   90.00
_cell.angle_gamma   90.00
#
_symmetry.space_group_name_H-M   'P 1'
#
loop_
_entity.id
_entity.type
_entity.pdbx_description
1 polymer ?
#
loop_
_entity_poly.entity_id
_entity_poly.type
_entity_poly.pdbx_seq_one_letter_code
_entity_poly.pdbx_strand_id
1 'polypeptide(L)'
;MGCFLSKPAGAGPLPPNDAAALPADNPADPEAAAANGGADSAAADGGGDDKDAAKRAVPVFREFGLAELRAATKGFSADLIVSESGEKAPNVVYRGRLDGGRLIAVKRFSRLSWPDPQQFLAEAAGVGKVRHKRLVNLIGCCAEGDERLLVAEYMPNDTLSKHLFHWDKQPLPWEMRLRVAYYIAQALDHCNAENRKIYHDLNAYRVLFDEEGDPRLSSFGLMKNSRDGKSYSTNLAYTPPEFLRTGRVIAESVIYSYGTVLLDLLSGKHIPPSHALDLIRGKNILLLMDSSLEGQYANEDASKLVDLASKCLQFEARDRPNIKYLLSSVGPLQKQKEVASHVLMGITKATAVLPTILSPLGKACSGMDLTAVHDILLKTGYKDEEGAENELSFQEWTQQVQEMLNTKKFGDIAFRDKDFKTAIDYYSKLVGMMSVPSATVFARRSFSYLMNGQSELALRDAMQAQVCMPEWPTAFYLQALALSKLGMETDAQDMLNDGATFEAKKQNSWRG
;
A
#
# COMPACT_ATOMS: atom_id res chain seq x y z
N MET A 1 -33.69 -7.72 44.49
CA MET A 1 -32.94 -8.65 45.37
C MET A 1 -31.49 -8.54 44.99
N GLY A 2 -30.52 -8.09 45.79
CA GLY A 2 -30.49 -7.79 47.22
C GLY A 2 -29.07 -8.14 47.71
N CYS A 3 -28.29 -7.10 48.03
CA CYS A 3 -27.16 -7.06 48.97
C CYS A 3 -25.86 -7.85 48.61
N PHE A 4 -24.65 -7.54 49.09
CA PHE A 4 -24.19 -6.80 50.28
C PHE A 4 -22.82 -6.09 50.05
N LEU A 5 -22.59 -5.09 50.92
CA LEU A 5 -21.45 -4.17 51.07
C LEU A 5 -20.11 -4.81 51.47
N SER A 6 -18.99 -4.15 51.12
CA SER A 6 -17.98 -3.71 52.11
C SER A 6 -17.03 -2.63 51.57
N LYS A 7 -16.91 -1.51 52.32
CA LYS A 7 -15.77 -0.57 52.31
C LYS A 7 -14.70 -1.08 53.28
N PRO A 8 -13.43 -0.67 53.14
CA PRO A 8 -12.85 0.30 54.10
C PRO A 8 -11.98 1.36 53.39
N ALA A 9 -12.12 2.64 53.73
CA ALA A 9 -11.40 3.41 54.77
C ALA A 9 -10.23 4.20 54.17
N GLY A 10 -10.31 5.52 54.27
CA GLY A 10 -9.32 6.45 53.75
C GLY A 10 -8.12 6.61 54.68
N ALA A 11 -7.00 7.01 54.09
CA ALA A 11 -5.89 7.65 54.78
C ALA A 11 -5.46 8.86 53.93
N GLY A 12 -5.49 10.04 54.54
CA GLY A 12 -5.04 11.30 53.96
C GLY A 12 -3.51 11.40 53.86
N PRO A 13 -3.00 12.51 53.29
CA PRO A 13 -1.62 12.62 52.81
C PRO A 13 -0.65 12.99 53.93
N LEU A 14 0.59 12.51 53.81
CA LEU A 14 1.75 12.92 54.62
C LEU A 14 2.77 13.70 53.74
N PRO A 15 3.56 14.61 54.36
CA PRO A 15 4.15 15.80 53.71
C PRO A 15 5.54 15.55 53.07
N PRO A 16 6.11 16.53 52.33
CA PRO A 16 7.36 16.36 51.60
C PRO A 16 8.56 16.46 52.55
N ASN A 17 9.64 15.76 52.22
CA ASN A 17 10.90 15.86 52.95
C ASN A 17 12.00 16.45 52.06
N ASP A 18 12.80 17.30 52.70
CA ASP A 18 13.71 18.28 52.14
C ASP A 18 15.01 17.72 51.55
N ALA A 19 15.60 18.62 50.77
CA ALA A 19 16.93 18.67 50.19
C ALA A 19 18.10 18.04 50.97
N ALA A 20 19.03 17.47 50.20
CA ALA A 20 20.46 17.55 50.51
C ALA A 20 21.25 17.72 49.20
N ALA A 21 21.85 18.89 49.06
CA ALA A 21 22.81 19.25 48.02
C ALA A 21 24.24 18.89 48.45
N LEU A 22 25.14 18.88 47.45
CA LEU A 22 26.57 19.26 47.43
C LEU A 22 27.46 18.21 46.71
N PRO A 23 28.61 18.59 46.11
CA PRO A 23 29.00 19.90 45.58
C PRO A 23 29.51 19.84 44.13
N ALA A 24 29.63 21.03 43.53
CA ALA A 24 30.38 21.31 42.32
C ALA A 24 31.83 21.66 42.69
N ASP A 25 32.78 21.32 41.81
CA ASP A 25 34.00 22.12 41.63
C ASP A 25 34.46 22.05 40.16
N ASN A 26 34.85 23.23 39.69
CA ASN A 26 35.36 23.66 38.38
C ASN A 26 36.88 23.30 38.25
N PRO A 27 37.68 23.74 37.24
CA PRO A 27 37.39 24.56 36.05
C PRO A 27 38.03 24.04 34.73
N ALA A 28 37.74 24.77 33.65
CA ALA A 28 38.38 24.74 32.34
C ALA A 28 39.84 25.23 32.36
N ASP A 29 40.67 24.76 31.40
CA ASP A 29 41.26 25.61 30.33
C ASP A 29 42.18 24.82 29.35
N PRO A 30 42.61 25.40 28.21
CA PRO A 30 42.65 24.76 26.88
C PRO A 30 44.05 24.58 26.26
N GLU A 31 44.11 23.86 25.14
CA GLU A 31 45.08 23.92 24.01
C GLU A 31 44.96 22.58 23.23
N ALA A 32 45.30 22.36 21.96
CA ALA A 32 45.57 23.16 20.76
C ALA A 32 45.75 22.13 19.62
N ALA A 33 45.34 22.53 18.41
CA ALA A 33 45.95 22.24 17.10
C ALA A 33 46.55 20.85 16.76
N ALA A 34 45.97 20.30 15.67
CA ALA A 34 46.65 19.75 14.48
C ALA A 34 47.41 18.39 14.55
N ALA A 35 46.92 17.42 13.76
CA ALA A 35 47.76 16.65 12.83
C ALA A 35 46.92 15.89 11.78
N ASN A 36 47.48 15.89 10.56
CA ASN A 36 47.03 15.37 9.27
C ASN A 36 46.82 13.85 9.16
N GLY A 37 46.08 13.47 8.10
CA GLY A 37 46.26 12.24 7.33
C GLY A 37 44.90 11.68 6.89
N GLY A 38 44.60 11.41 5.62
CA GLY A 38 45.31 11.48 4.35
C GLY A 38 44.26 11.16 3.27
N ALA A 39 44.38 11.79 2.12
CA ALA A 39 43.53 11.57 0.97
C ALA A 39 43.84 10.22 0.31
N ASP A 40 42.80 9.51 -0.13
CA ASP A 40 42.89 8.60 -1.27
C ASP A 40 41.68 8.84 -2.18
N SER A 41 42.00 9.17 -3.43
CA SER A 41 41.09 9.51 -4.51
C SER A 41 41.14 8.45 -5.60
N ALA A 42 39.98 7.96 -6.04
CA ALA A 42 39.66 7.46 -7.39
C ALA A 42 38.26 6.84 -7.35
N ALA A 43 37.36 6.97 -8.32
CA ALA A 43 37.27 7.77 -9.53
C ALA A 43 35.78 7.80 -9.91
N ALA A 44 35.33 8.91 -10.48
CA ALA A 44 33.99 9.08 -11.02
C ALA A 44 33.90 8.45 -12.42
N ASP A 45 32.81 7.74 -12.70
CA ASP A 45 32.22 7.69 -14.04
C ASP A 45 30.72 7.31 -13.97
N GLY A 46 29.92 7.87 -14.89
CA GLY A 46 28.55 7.42 -15.16
C GLY A 46 27.42 8.35 -14.71
N GLY A 47 27.38 9.58 -15.23
CA GLY A 47 26.23 10.47 -15.12
C GLY A 47 25.01 9.98 -15.93
N GLY A 48 23.89 9.75 -15.25
CA GLY A 48 22.63 9.40 -15.91
C GLY A 48 21.57 8.80 -15.00
N ASP A 49 21.30 9.38 -13.81
CA ASP A 49 20.24 8.85 -12.92
C ASP A 49 19.53 9.92 -12.04
N ASP A 50 19.76 11.21 -12.32
CA ASP A 50 19.36 12.29 -11.39
C ASP A 50 17.85 12.63 -11.41
N LYS A 51 17.11 12.20 -12.44
CA LYS A 51 15.67 12.53 -12.56
C LYS A 51 14.75 11.54 -11.83
N ASP A 52 15.14 10.28 -11.70
CA ASP A 52 14.34 9.26 -11.00
C ASP A 52 14.67 9.20 -9.49
N ALA A 53 15.91 9.51 -9.11
CA ALA A 53 16.30 9.68 -7.70
C ALA A 53 15.52 10.83 -7.02
N ALA A 54 15.29 11.93 -7.73
CA ALA A 54 14.51 13.07 -7.23
C ALA A 54 13.02 12.75 -6.99
N LYS A 55 12.43 11.81 -7.76
CA LYS A 55 11.05 11.35 -7.55
C LYS A 55 10.92 10.42 -6.34
N ARG A 56 11.93 9.61 -6.04
CA ARG A 56 11.95 8.65 -4.91
C ARG A 56 12.35 9.26 -3.57
N ALA A 57 12.86 10.49 -3.55
CA ALA A 57 13.21 11.16 -2.31
C ALA A 57 11.97 11.41 -1.43
N VAL A 58 12.11 11.15 -0.12
CA VAL A 58 11.09 11.45 0.90
C VAL A 58 10.97 12.97 1.00
N PRO A 59 9.79 13.56 0.78
CA PRO A 59 9.60 15.00 0.87
C PRO A 59 9.85 15.51 2.29
N VAL A 60 10.29 16.78 2.35
CA VAL A 60 10.36 17.51 3.61
C VAL A 60 8.95 17.61 4.21
N PHE A 61 8.86 17.47 5.53
CA PHE A 61 7.59 17.65 6.24
C PHE A 61 7.02 19.04 5.96
N ARG A 62 5.73 19.13 5.60
CA ARG A 62 5.04 20.40 5.44
C ARG A 62 3.58 20.37 5.89
N GLU A 63 3.01 21.54 6.05
CA GLU A 63 1.56 21.71 6.17
C GLU A 63 0.92 21.70 4.78
N PHE A 64 -0.17 20.95 4.65
CA PHE A 64 -0.97 20.82 3.42
C PHE A 64 -2.25 21.63 3.57
N GLY A 65 -2.72 22.22 2.49
CA GLY A 65 -4.04 22.87 2.47
C GLY A 65 -5.16 21.84 2.48
N LEU A 66 -6.30 22.14 3.11
CA LEU A 66 -7.44 21.22 3.11
C LEU A 66 -8.02 21.03 1.70
N ALA A 67 -8.02 22.09 0.89
CA ALA A 67 -8.47 22.02 -0.50
C ALA A 67 -7.59 21.06 -1.32
N GLU A 68 -6.28 21.09 -1.10
CA GLU A 68 -5.30 20.19 -1.74
C GLU A 68 -5.59 18.72 -1.36
N LEU A 69 -5.75 18.42 -0.08
CA LEU A 69 -6.02 17.06 0.38
C LEU A 69 -7.41 16.55 -0.01
N ARG A 70 -8.41 17.44 -0.08
CA ARG A 70 -9.73 17.10 -0.64
C ARG A 70 -9.63 16.75 -2.11
N ALA A 71 -8.93 17.53 -2.92
CA ALA A 71 -8.72 17.21 -4.33
C ALA A 71 -7.99 15.85 -4.48
N ALA A 72 -6.91 15.66 -3.73
CA ALA A 72 -6.10 14.44 -3.77
C ALA A 72 -6.89 13.17 -3.39
N THR A 73 -7.92 13.29 -2.56
CA THR A 73 -8.76 12.17 -2.07
C THR A 73 -10.17 12.17 -2.67
N LYS A 74 -10.41 12.93 -3.75
CA LYS A 74 -11.74 13.06 -4.39
C LYS A 74 -12.86 13.39 -3.38
N GLY A 75 -12.58 14.32 -2.48
CA GLY A 75 -13.50 14.73 -1.41
C GLY A 75 -13.60 13.74 -0.25
N PHE A 76 -12.52 13.00 0.05
CA PHE A 76 -12.53 11.88 1.00
C PHE A 76 -13.52 10.77 0.58
N SER A 77 -13.47 10.37 -0.70
CA SER A 77 -14.34 9.33 -1.23
C SER A 77 -14.17 8.00 -0.49
N ALA A 78 -15.28 7.31 -0.24
CA ALA A 78 -15.30 5.98 0.35
C ALA A 78 -14.52 4.95 -0.49
N ASP A 79 -14.50 5.10 -1.81
CA ASP A 79 -13.77 4.23 -2.74
C ASP A 79 -12.25 4.29 -2.57
N LEU A 80 -11.76 5.34 -1.90
CA LEU A 80 -10.34 5.56 -1.64
C LEU A 80 -9.94 5.19 -0.21
N ILE A 81 -10.85 4.63 0.59
CA ILE A 81 -10.52 4.15 1.95
C ILE A 81 -9.65 2.90 1.84
N VAL A 82 -8.51 2.91 2.53
CA VAL A 82 -7.57 1.77 2.60
C VAL A 82 -7.48 1.13 3.98
N SER A 83 -8.11 1.73 4.99
CA SER A 83 -8.24 1.14 6.32
C SER A 83 -9.37 0.11 6.36
N GLU A 84 -9.11 -1.08 6.90
CA GLU A 84 -10.05 -2.23 6.89
C GLU A 84 -11.43 -1.96 7.51
N SER A 85 -11.51 -1.13 8.55
CA SER A 85 -12.79 -0.86 9.24
C SER A 85 -13.71 0.12 8.49
N GLY A 86 -13.29 0.60 7.31
CA GLY A 86 -14.06 1.53 6.49
C GLY A 86 -14.39 2.84 7.22
N GLU A 87 -15.54 3.43 6.89
CA GLU A 87 -16.04 4.67 7.51
C GLU A 87 -16.41 4.53 8.99
N LYS A 88 -16.63 3.30 9.48
CA LYS A 88 -17.03 3.04 10.87
C LYS A 88 -15.86 3.15 11.84
N ALA A 89 -14.63 3.29 11.33
CA ALA A 89 -13.45 3.47 12.14
C ALA A 89 -13.42 4.86 12.80
N PRO A 90 -12.92 4.98 14.05
CA PRO A 90 -12.75 6.29 14.68
C PRO A 90 -11.73 7.19 13.95
N ASN A 91 -10.82 6.57 13.19
CA ASN A 91 -9.88 7.26 12.31
C ASN A 91 -9.81 6.47 10.99
N VAL A 92 -9.99 7.15 9.86
CA VAL A 92 -10.04 6.54 8.53
C VAL A 92 -8.78 6.91 7.76
N VAL A 93 -8.21 5.96 6.98
CA VAL A 93 -7.07 6.23 6.12
C VAL A 93 -7.50 6.17 4.67
N TYR A 94 -7.21 7.23 3.92
CA TYR A 94 -7.51 7.36 2.49
C TYR A 94 -6.23 7.25 1.67
N ARG A 95 -6.31 6.61 0.52
CA ARG A 95 -5.35 6.79 -0.57
C ARG A 95 -5.62 8.13 -1.24
N GLY A 96 -4.58 8.91 -1.47
CA GLY A 96 -4.65 10.15 -2.22
C GLY A 96 -3.59 10.19 -3.32
N ARG A 97 -3.79 11.09 -4.29
CA ARG A 97 -2.81 11.43 -5.32
C ARG A 97 -2.66 12.95 -5.38
N LEU A 98 -1.47 13.46 -5.06
CA LEU A 98 -1.17 14.89 -5.13
C LEU A 98 -0.97 15.35 -6.58
N ASP A 99 -1.05 16.67 -6.78
CA ASP A 99 -0.64 17.32 -8.03
C ASP A 99 0.84 17.01 -8.29
N GLY A 100 1.13 16.41 -9.45
CA GLY A 100 2.44 15.80 -9.76
C GLY A 100 2.49 14.28 -9.59
N GLY A 101 1.36 13.63 -9.27
CA GLY A 101 1.18 12.18 -9.38
C GLY A 101 1.63 11.37 -8.16
N ARG A 102 2.23 12.00 -7.15
CA ARG A 102 2.71 11.33 -5.93
C ARG A 102 1.54 10.74 -5.13
N LEU A 103 1.62 9.44 -4.85
CA LEU A 103 0.65 8.76 -3.99
C LEU A 103 0.92 9.04 -2.51
N ILE A 104 -0.14 9.27 -1.75
CA ILE A 104 -0.10 9.58 -0.32
C ILE A 104 -1.13 8.76 0.45
N ALA A 105 -0.85 8.52 1.74
CA ALA A 105 -1.82 8.01 2.69
C ALA A 105 -2.26 9.16 3.62
N VAL A 106 -3.57 9.44 3.66
CA VAL A 106 -4.15 10.51 4.47
C VAL A 106 -4.95 9.89 5.62
N LYS A 107 -4.41 9.94 6.84
CA LYS A 107 -5.11 9.51 8.05
C LYS A 107 -5.93 10.67 8.58
N ARG A 108 -7.25 10.54 8.53
CA ARG A 108 -8.24 11.51 9.02
C ARG A 108 -8.71 11.12 10.40
N PHE A 109 -8.48 12.01 11.36
CA PHE A 109 -8.94 11.84 12.73
C PHE A 109 -10.28 12.53 12.94
N SER A 110 -11.09 12.00 13.87
CA SER A 110 -12.21 12.76 14.42
C SER A 110 -11.70 14.03 15.10
N ARG A 111 -12.44 15.14 14.96
CA ARG A 111 -12.15 16.42 15.63
C ARG A 111 -11.97 16.26 17.15
N LEU A 112 -12.74 15.37 17.76
CA LEU A 112 -12.69 15.10 19.20
C LEU A 112 -11.39 14.42 19.63
N SER A 113 -10.70 13.73 18.73
CA SER A 113 -9.43 13.07 19.02
C SER A 113 -8.30 14.07 19.27
N TRP A 114 -8.33 15.21 18.57
CA TRP A 114 -7.34 16.29 18.66
C TRP A 114 -8.01 17.67 18.59
N PRO A 115 -8.66 18.11 19.69
CA PRO A 115 -9.44 19.35 19.67
C PRO A 115 -8.60 20.59 19.38
N ASP A 116 -7.40 20.66 19.96
CA ASP A 116 -6.46 21.77 19.77
C ASP A 116 -5.61 21.56 18.49
N PRO A 117 -5.77 22.40 17.45
CA PRO A 117 -5.01 22.29 16.22
C PRO A 117 -3.51 22.54 16.43
N GLN A 118 -3.11 23.43 17.33
CA GLN A 118 -1.70 23.76 17.54
C GLN A 118 -0.94 22.61 18.18
N GLN A 119 -1.58 21.92 19.14
CA GLN A 119 -1.01 20.69 19.71
C GLN A 119 -0.88 19.58 18.67
N PHE A 120 -1.88 19.43 17.80
CA PHE A 120 -1.83 18.45 16.70
C PHE A 120 -0.68 18.75 15.74
N LEU A 121 -0.54 20.01 15.30
CA LEU A 121 0.54 20.45 14.41
C LEU A 121 1.92 20.24 15.06
N ALA A 122 2.08 20.61 16.34
CA ALA A 122 3.33 20.44 17.06
C ALA A 122 3.73 18.96 17.18
N GLU A 123 2.79 18.08 17.50
CA GLU A 123 3.07 16.65 17.60
C GLU A 123 3.34 16.03 16.22
N ALA A 124 2.56 16.40 15.20
CA ALA A 124 2.77 15.96 13.82
C ALA A 124 4.14 16.40 13.29
N ALA A 125 4.55 17.64 13.53
CA ALA A 125 5.88 18.14 13.17
C ALA A 125 6.99 17.41 13.93
N GLY A 126 6.75 17.08 15.21
CA GLY A 126 7.68 16.29 16.01
C GLY A 126 7.88 14.86 15.47
N VAL A 127 6.82 14.20 15.01
CA VAL A 127 6.90 12.90 14.31
C VAL A 127 7.52 13.07 12.92
N GLY A 128 7.22 14.18 12.24
CA GLY A 128 7.76 14.55 10.94
C GLY A 128 9.29 14.74 10.89
N LYS A 129 9.95 14.88 12.04
CA LYS A 129 11.42 14.91 12.13
C LYS A 129 12.05 13.52 12.05
N VAL A 130 11.33 12.48 12.46
CA VAL A 130 11.82 11.10 12.41
C VAL A 130 11.75 10.60 10.97
N ARG A 131 12.91 10.25 10.40
CA ARG A 131 13.06 9.91 8.98
C ARG A 131 13.96 8.70 8.80
N HIS A 132 13.39 7.63 8.24
CA HIS A 132 14.15 6.40 8.03
C HIS A 132 13.56 5.56 6.90
N LYS A 133 14.43 4.82 6.20
CA LYS A 133 14.02 3.90 5.11
C LYS A 133 13.12 2.74 5.59
N ARG A 134 13.13 2.43 6.88
CA ARG A 134 12.27 1.40 7.51
C ARG A 134 11.00 1.98 8.13
N LEU A 135 10.74 3.28 7.92
CA LEU A 135 9.49 3.92 8.30
C LEU A 135 8.70 4.30 7.05
N VAL A 136 7.37 4.22 7.14
CA VAL A 136 6.49 4.96 6.24
C VAL A 136 6.51 6.40 6.73
N ASN A 137 7.27 7.27 6.08
CA ASN A 137 7.59 8.58 6.63
C ASN A 137 6.36 9.48 6.61
N LEU A 138 6.18 10.24 7.70
CA LEU A 138 5.12 11.24 7.81
C LEU A 138 5.55 12.50 7.04
N ILE A 139 5.00 12.74 5.85
CA ILE A 139 5.41 13.83 4.95
C ILE A 139 4.67 15.14 5.21
N GLY A 140 3.62 15.13 6.03
CA GLY A 140 2.95 16.36 6.43
C GLY A 140 1.71 16.18 7.26
N CYS A 141 0.98 17.28 7.42
CA CYS A 141 -0.29 17.32 8.15
C CYS A 141 -1.19 18.46 7.67
N CYS A 142 -2.44 18.47 8.11
CA CYS A 142 -3.39 19.56 7.93
C CYS A 142 -4.28 19.68 9.17
N ALA A 143 -4.46 20.90 9.66
CA ALA A 143 -5.31 21.22 10.82
C ALA A 143 -6.34 22.34 10.52
N GLU A 144 -6.65 22.57 9.25
CA GLU A 144 -7.60 23.61 8.82
C GLU A 144 -9.04 23.28 9.22
N GLY A 145 -9.74 24.25 9.81
CA GLY A 145 -11.10 24.09 10.30
C GLY A 145 -11.24 22.93 11.29
N ASP A 146 -12.19 22.04 10.99
CA ASP A 146 -12.53 20.89 11.84
C ASP A 146 -11.71 19.64 11.52
N GLU A 147 -10.78 19.71 10.56
CA GLU A 147 -10.02 18.57 10.09
C GLU A 147 -8.72 18.39 10.87
N ARG A 148 -8.35 17.13 11.10
CA ARG A 148 -7.05 16.73 11.65
C ARG A 148 -6.53 15.60 10.78
N LEU A 149 -5.60 15.92 9.89
CA LEU A 149 -5.13 15.03 8.85
C LEU A 149 -3.62 14.83 9.00
N LEU A 150 -3.17 13.58 9.00
CA LEU A 150 -1.77 13.24 8.84
C LEU A 150 -1.55 12.71 7.42
N VAL A 151 -0.47 13.11 6.80
CA VAL A 151 -0.10 12.74 5.43
C VAL A 151 1.20 11.96 5.47
N ALA A 152 1.19 10.73 4.99
CA ALA A 152 2.37 9.86 4.90
C ALA A 152 2.58 9.37 3.47
N GLU A 153 3.75 8.79 3.22
CA GLU A 153 3.99 8.00 2.00
C GLU A 153 2.94 6.90 1.85
N TYR A 154 2.48 6.65 0.62
CA TYR A 154 1.60 5.52 0.34
C TYR A 154 2.41 4.24 0.09
N MET A 155 2.00 3.15 0.74
CA MET A 155 2.61 1.83 0.58
C MET A 155 1.69 0.96 -0.28
N PRO A 156 2.07 0.62 -1.52
CA PRO A 156 1.16 0.00 -2.48
C PRO A 156 0.99 -1.51 -2.29
N ASN A 157 1.93 -2.17 -1.59
CA ASN A 157 1.93 -3.63 -1.43
C ASN A 157 1.32 -4.07 -0.09
N ASP A 158 0.27 -3.39 0.37
CA ASP A 158 -0.54 -3.77 1.53
C ASP A 158 0.21 -3.92 2.88
N THR A 159 -0.46 -4.52 3.87
CA THR A 159 0.02 -4.71 5.25
C THR A 159 0.53 -6.14 5.49
N LEU A 160 1.32 -6.33 6.55
CA LEU A 160 1.71 -7.66 7.04
C LEU A 160 0.48 -8.50 7.38
N SER A 161 -0.57 -7.90 7.96
CA SER A 161 -1.82 -8.62 8.25
C SER A 161 -2.40 -9.29 7.00
N LYS A 162 -2.44 -8.58 5.86
CA LYS A 162 -2.96 -9.13 4.61
C LYS A 162 -2.05 -10.25 4.07
N HIS A 163 -0.74 -10.05 4.04
CA HIS A 163 0.21 -11.04 3.52
C HIS A 163 0.41 -12.26 4.44
N LEU A 164 0.11 -12.13 5.72
CA LEU A 164 0.35 -13.19 6.71
C LEU A 164 -0.91 -13.98 7.06
N PHE A 165 -2.05 -13.30 7.27
CA PHE A 165 -3.28 -13.93 7.73
C PHE A 165 -4.31 -14.16 6.61
N HIS A 166 -4.25 -13.35 5.55
CA HIS A 166 -5.26 -13.30 4.49
C HIS A 166 -4.62 -13.39 3.09
N TRP A 167 -3.59 -14.22 2.96
CA TRP A 167 -2.86 -14.36 1.71
C TRP A 167 -3.71 -15.08 0.66
N ASP A 168 -3.67 -14.59 -0.59
CA ASP A 168 -4.44 -15.17 -1.70
C ASP A 168 -3.64 -16.19 -2.53
N LYS A 169 -2.37 -15.85 -2.84
CA LYS A 169 -1.54 -16.62 -3.79
C LYS A 169 -0.62 -17.61 -3.09
N GLN A 170 0.15 -17.11 -2.13
CA GLN A 170 1.16 -17.88 -1.41
C GLN A 170 1.33 -17.36 0.02
N PRO A 171 1.62 -18.25 0.99
CA PRO A 171 1.96 -17.82 2.35
C PRO A 171 3.28 -17.04 2.34
N LEU A 172 3.41 -16.11 3.28
CA LEU A 172 4.64 -15.30 3.41
C LEU A 172 5.84 -16.22 3.74
N PRO A 173 6.90 -16.27 2.90
CA PRO A 173 8.02 -17.19 3.10
C PRO A 173 8.84 -16.88 4.36
N TRP A 174 9.49 -17.89 4.93
CA TRP A 174 10.28 -17.79 6.16
C TRP A 174 11.30 -16.63 6.14
N GLU A 175 12.02 -16.48 5.02
CA GLU A 175 13.03 -15.44 4.84
C GLU A 175 12.43 -14.05 4.92
N MET A 176 11.24 -13.88 4.35
CA MET A 176 10.51 -12.62 4.38
C MET A 176 9.98 -12.32 5.79
N ARG A 177 9.53 -13.33 6.53
CA ARG A 177 9.12 -13.19 7.94
C ARG A 177 10.28 -12.72 8.82
N LEU A 178 11.46 -13.31 8.64
CA LEU A 178 12.67 -12.86 9.33
C LEU A 178 13.05 -11.43 8.95
N ARG A 179 12.98 -11.08 7.65
CA ARG A 179 13.24 -9.72 7.16
C ARG A 179 12.31 -8.69 7.78
N VAL A 180 11.02 -9.01 7.93
CA VAL A 180 10.06 -8.19 8.68
C VAL A 180 10.53 -7.98 10.12
N ALA A 181 10.81 -9.06 10.87
CA ALA A 181 11.27 -8.95 12.25
C ALA A 181 12.49 -8.01 12.36
N TYR A 182 13.49 -8.21 11.50
CA TYR A 182 14.71 -7.41 11.51
C TYR A 182 14.47 -5.93 11.16
N TYR A 183 13.73 -5.64 10.09
CA TYR A 183 13.51 -4.27 9.63
C TYR A 183 12.62 -3.47 10.56
N ILE A 184 11.66 -4.11 11.23
CA ILE A 184 10.86 -3.48 12.28
C ILE A 184 11.71 -3.19 13.52
N ALA A 185 12.60 -4.11 13.92
CA ALA A 185 13.57 -3.82 14.98
C ALA A 185 14.48 -2.62 14.63
N GLN A 186 14.92 -2.51 13.37
CA GLN A 186 15.69 -1.34 12.89
C GLN A 186 14.88 -0.04 12.96
N ALA A 187 13.61 -0.07 12.56
CA ALA A 187 12.73 1.09 12.64
C ALA A 187 12.55 1.55 14.10
N LEU A 188 12.32 0.62 15.03
CA LEU A 188 12.18 0.92 16.45
C LEU A 188 13.47 1.46 17.07
N ASP A 189 14.64 0.93 16.68
CA ASP A 189 15.93 1.42 17.17
C ASP A 189 16.19 2.85 16.72
N HIS A 190 15.89 3.15 15.45
CA HIS A 190 15.98 4.51 14.93
C HIS A 190 15.03 5.46 15.66
N CYS A 191 13.75 5.09 15.87
CA CYS A 191 12.82 5.90 16.65
C CYS A 191 13.33 6.17 18.07
N ASN A 192 13.92 5.15 18.72
CA ASN A 192 14.51 5.30 20.05
C ASN A 192 15.73 6.25 20.06
N ALA A 193 16.57 6.20 19.02
CA ALA A 193 17.70 7.12 18.83
C ALA A 193 17.23 8.57 18.64
N GLU A 194 16.10 8.79 17.94
CA GLU A 194 15.43 10.08 17.78
C GLU A 194 14.56 10.47 19.01
N ASN A 195 14.80 9.83 20.16
CA ASN A 195 14.09 10.06 21.43
C ASN A 195 12.56 9.86 21.36
N ARG A 196 12.07 9.09 20.38
CA ARG A 196 10.67 8.67 20.20
C ARG A 196 10.53 7.19 20.57
N LYS A 197 10.67 6.90 21.86
CA LYS A 197 10.70 5.53 22.40
C LYS A 197 9.34 4.82 22.45
N ILE A 198 8.25 5.58 22.29
CA ILE A 198 6.90 5.07 22.41
C ILE A 198 6.30 4.89 21.02
N TYR A 199 5.77 3.69 20.79
CA TYR A 199 4.96 3.36 19.63
C TYR A 199 3.62 2.82 20.12
N HIS A 200 2.53 3.41 19.65
CA HIS A 200 1.17 3.07 20.06
C HIS A 200 0.62 1.96 19.17
N ASP A 201 0.19 0.86 19.78
CA ASP A 201 -0.53 -0.24 19.11
C ASP A 201 0.27 -0.84 17.94
N LEU A 202 1.52 -1.25 18.21
CA LEU A 202 2.35 -2.01 17.28
C LEU A 202 1.73 -3.40 17.05
N ASN A 203 1.41 -3.72 15.80
CA ASN A 203 0.81 -4.99 15.38
C ASN A 203 1.02 -5.19 13.85
N ALA A 204 0.54 -6.31 13.32
CA ALA A 204 0.67 -6.64 11.89
C ALA A 204 0.03 -5.62 10.92
N TYR A 205 -0.96 -4.82 11.35
CA TYR A 205 -1.56 -3.76 10.52
C TYR A 205 -0.66 -2.51 10.42
N ARG A 206 0.33 -2.37 11.30
CA ARG A 206 1.28 -1.25 11.31
C ARG A 206 2.50 -1.48 10.44
N VAL A 207 2.70 -2.71 9.97
CA VAL A 207 3.78 -3.08 9.05
C VAL A 207 3.22 -3.08 7.65
N LEU A 208 3.79 -2.27 6.75
CA LEU A 208 3.37 -2.12 5.37
C LEU A 208 4.53 -2.41 4.43
N PHE A 209 4.24 -2.69 3.16
CA PHE A 209 5.28 -2.97 2.16
C PHE A 209 5.33 -1.88 1.08
N ASP A 210 6.54 -1.37 0.84
CA ASP A 210 6.79 -0.38 -0.21
C ASP A 210 6.77 -0.98 -1.62
N GLU A 211 7.04 -0.16 -2.64
CA GLU A 211 7.08 -0.55 -4.06
C GLU A 211 8.04 -1.72 -4.33
N GLU A 212 9.14 -1.82 -3.58
CA GLU A 212 10.14 -2.87 -3.69
C GLU A 212 9.82 -4.13 -2.88
N GLY A 213 8.70 -4.14 -2.16
CA GLY A 213 8.29 -5.20 -1.24
C GLY A 213 9.03 -5.15 0.11
N ASP A 214 9.75 -4.08 0.41
CA ASP A 214 10.47 -3.93 1.67
C ASP A 214 9.50 -3.53 2.80
N PRO A 215 9.56 -4.19 3.97
CA PRO A 215 8.68 -3.89 5.08
C PRO A 215 9.10 -2.59 5.76
N ARG A 216 8.10 -1.73 6.01
CA ARG A 216 8.22 -0.44 6.68
C ARG A 216 7.19 -0.32 7.81
N LEU A 217 7.60 0.28 8.91
CA LEU A 217 6.73 0.56 10.05
C LEU A 217 6.00 1.89 9.85
N SER A 218 4.68 1.90 10.02
CA SER A 218 3.87 3.11 9.87
C SER A 218 4.28 4.20 10.87
N SER A 219 4.54 5.43 10.43
CA SER A 219 4.76 6.56 11.35
C SER A 219 3.50 6.96 12.12
N PHE A 220 2.30 6.56 11.68
CA PHE A 220 1.06 6.92 12.36
C PHE A 220 0.95 6.36 13.78
N GLY A 221 1.69 5.30 14.12
CA GLY A 221 1.73 4.76 15.48
C GLY A 221 2.69 5.51 16.42
N LEU A 222 3.52 6.41 15.90
CA LEU A 222 4.35 7.31 16.72
C LEU A 222 3.53 8.44 17.36
N MET A 223 2.29 8.61 16.93
CA MET A 223 1.34 9.59 17.44
C MET A 223 0.11 8.89 18.02
N LYS A 224 -0.43 9.41 19.12
CA LYS A 224 -1.63 8.85 19.73
C LYS A 224 -2.86 8.98 18.82
N ASN A 225 -3.73 7.97 18.87
CA ASN A 225 -5.01 7.98 18.13
C ASN A 225 -6.00 9.03 18.65
N SER A 226 -5.84 9.47 19.90
CA SER A 226 -6.54 10.59 20.51
C SER A 226 -5.70 11.10 21.69
N ARG A 227 -5.76 12.40 21.98
CA ARG A 227 -5.03 13.04 23.08
C ARG A 227 -5.32 12.36 24.43
N ASP A 228 -6.60 12.17 24.72
CA ASP A 228 -7.09 11.60 25.99
C ASP A 228 -7.50 10.11 25.82
N GLY A 229 -7.37 9.56 24.62
CA GLY A 229 -7.76 8.19 24.29
C GLY A 229 -6.72 7.14 24.68
N LYS A 230 -7.17 5.88 24.77
CA LYS A 230 -6.29 4.73 25.02
C LYS A 230 -5.34 4.51 23.84
N SER A 231 -4.07 4.26 24.17
CA SER A 231 -3.04 3.96 23.16
C SER A 231 -3.21 2.61 22.47
N TYR A 232 -3.93 1.67 23.10
CA TYR A 232 -4.33 0.41 22.50
C TYR A 232 -5.85 0.46 22.24
N SER A 233 -6.24 0.33 20.98
CA SER A 233 -7.63 0.21 20.53
C SER A 233 -7.97 -1.21 20.05
N THR A 234 -6.99 -2.10 20.08
CA THR A 234 -7.07 -3.51 19.65
C THR A 234 -7.51 -4.43 20.79
N ASN A 235 -7.71 -5.71 20.46
CA ASN A 235 -8.14 -6.73 21.40
C ASN A 235 -7.22 -6.76 22.65
N LEU A 236 -7.83 -6.67 23.84
CA LEU A 236 -7.13 -6.62 25.13
C LEU A 236 -6.22 -7.81 25.37
N ALA A 237 -6.46 -8.95 24.70
CA ALA A 237 -5.62 -10.14 24.78
C ALA A 237 -4.15 -9.88 24.36
N TYR A 238 -3.88 -8.85 23.54
CA TYR A 238 -2.55 -8.53 23.03
C TYR A 238 -1.91 -7.33 23.73
N THR A 239 -2.62 -6.73 24.69
CA THR A 239 -2.20 -5.51 25.36
C THR A 239 -1.16 -5.82 26.43
N PRO A 240 -0.06 -5.04 26.53
CA PRO A 240 0.95 -5.25 27.57
C PRO A 240 0.34 -5.22 28.99
N PRO A 241 0.74 -6.14 29.89
CA PRO A 241 0.14 -6.26 31.23
C PRO A 241 0.16 -4.95 32.04
N GLU A 242 1.24 -4.18 31.95
CA GLU A 242 1.38 -2.90 32.64
C GLU A 242 0.43 -1.82 32.11
N PHE A 243 0.07 -1.87 30.82
CA PHE A 243 -0.90 -0.95 30.25
C PHE A 243 -2.31 -1.26 30.75
N LEU A 244 -2.67 -2.55 30.90
CA LEU A 244 -3.96 -2.95 31.50
C LEU A 244 -4.11 -2.43 32.94
N ARG A 245 -3.01 -2.37 33.68
CA ARG A 245 -2.99 -1.87 35.07
C ARG A 245 -2.96 -0.35 35.18
N THR A 246 -2.17 0.32 34.34
CA THR A 246 -1.84 1.76 34.52
C THR A 246 -2.47 2.68 33.47
N GLY A 247 -2.93 2.14 32.35
CA GLY A 247 -3.37 2.90 31.18
C GLY A 247 -2.25 3.67 30.46
N ARG A 248 -0.98 3.43 30.80
CA ARG A 248 0.17 4.16 30.25
C ARG A 248 1.06 3.23 29.43
N VAL A 249 1.52 3.72 28.27
CA VAL A 249 2.51 3.03 27.43
C VAL A 249 3.89 3.47 27.85
N ILE A 250 4.79 2.50 28.03
CA ILE A 250 6.22 2.71 28.30
C ILE A 250 7.06 2.08 27.19
N ALA A 251 8.37 2.29 27.17
CA ALA A 251 9.24 1.77 26.12
C ALA A 251 9.18 0.23 26.04
N GLU A 252 9.10 -0.42 27.20
CA GLU A 252 8.99 -1.86 27.39
C GLU A 252 7.65 -2.41 26.87
N SER A 253 6.60 -1.58 26.79
CA SER A 253 5.33 -1.95 26.16
C SER A 253 5.49 -2.15 24.64
N VAL A 254 6.40 -1.40 24.01
CA VAL A 254 6.73 -1.55 22.59
C VAL A 254 7.47 -2.86 22.35
N ILE A 255 8.36 -3.25 23.28
CA ILE A 255 9.06 -4.54 23.23
C ILE A 255 8.07 -5.70 23.33
N TYR A 256 7.10 -5.61 24.25
CA TYR A 256 6.03 -6.62 24.36
C TYR A 256 5.25 -6.76 23.05
N SER A 257 4.86 -5.63 22.45
CA SER A 257 4.12 -5.60 21.18
C SER A 257 4.98 -6.10 20.01
N TYR A 258 6.30 -5.89 20.03
CA TYR A 258 7.20 -6.53 19.08
C TYR A 258 7.19 -8.05 19.25
N GLY A 259 7.14 -8.54 20.49
CA GLY A 259 6.97 -9.96 20.80
C GLY A 259 5.69 -10.56 20.23
N THR A 260 4.57 -9.83 20.25
CA THR A 260 3.33 -10.31 19.62
C THR A 260 3.45 -10.39 18.10
N VAL A 261 4.12 -9.43 17.45
CA VAL A 261 4.45 -9.51 16.02
C VAL A 261 5.34 -10.72 15.71
N LEU A 262 6.29 -11.07 16.59
CA LEU A 262 7.09 -12.30 16.41
C LEU A 262 6.23 -13.56 16.47
N LEU A 263 5.23 -13.62 17.37
CA LEU A 263 4.29 -14.74 17.43
C LEU A 263 3.42 -14.82 16.17
N ASP A 264 2.96 -13.67 15.67
CA ASP A 264 2.22 -13.60 14.41
C ASP A 264 3.08 -14.19 13.27
N LEU A 265 4.35 -13.79 13.16
CA LEU A 265 5.29 -14.29 12.16
C LEU A 265 5.56 -15.80 12.30
N LEU A 266 5.73 -16.30 13.53
CA LEU A 266 5.98 -17.73 13.77
C LEU A 266 4.78 -18.60 13.40
N SER A 267 3.56 -18.13 13.69
CA SER A 267 2.35 -18.93 13.61
C SER A 267 1.48 -18.69 12.38
N GLY A 268 1.72 -17.61 11.63
CA GLY A 268 0.90 -17.22 10.50
C GLY A 268 -0.52 -16.81 10.90
N LYS A 269 -0.76 -16.56 12.19
CA LYS A 269 -2.08 -16.25 12.76
C LYS A 269 -1.94 -15.21 13.85
N HIS A 270 -3.01 -14.46 14.09
CA HIS A 270 -3.05 -13.56 15.23
C HIS A 270 -3.40 -14.37 16.51
N ILE A 271 -2.36 -14.88 17.20
CA ILE A 271 -2.51 -15.77 18.36
C ILE A 271 -2.35 -14.98 19.67
N PRO A 272 -3.29 -15.11 20.63
CA PRO A 272 -3.15 -14.50 21.95
C PRO A 272 -1.83 -14.92 22.64
N PRO A 273 -1.04 -13.98 23.17
CA PRO A 273 0.24 -14.29 23.80
C PRO A 273 0.16 -15.32 24.93
N SER A 274 -0.93 -15.35 25.70
CA SER A 274 -1.15 -16.37 26.74
C SER A 274 -1.14 -17.78 26.17
N HIS A 275 -1.90 -18.01 25.08
CA HIS A 275 -1.97 -19.30 24.41
C HIS A 275 -0.62 -19.71 23.84
N ALA A 276 0.07 -18.78 23.16
CA ALA A 276 1.38 -19.06 22.59
C ALA A 276 2.43 -19.39 23.67
N LEU A 277 2.44 -18.66 24.79
CA LEU A 277 3.36 -18.92 25.91
C LEU A 277 3.10 -20.29 26.56
N ASP A 278 1.85 -20.73 26.64
CA ASP A 278 1.52 -22.08 27.14
C ASP A 278 2.05 -23.17 26.21
N LEU A 279 1.93 -22.99 24.89
CA LEU A 279 2.52 -23.91 23.89
C LEU A 279 4.04 -23.96 24.00
N ILE A 280 4.70 -22.80 24.17
CA ILE A 280 6.15 -22.70 24.34
C ILE A 280 6.61 -23.43 25.62
N ARG A 281 5.93 -23.19 26.75
CA ARG A 281 6.23 -23.85 28.04
C ARG A 281 6.00 -25.36 27.99
N GLY A 282 4.97 -25.80 27.28
CA GLY A 282 4.69 -27.20 27.01
C GLY A 282 5.67 -27.87 26.05
N LYS A 283 6.68 -27.15 25.53
CA LYS A 283 7.63 -27.59 24.51
C LYS A 283 6.96 -28.04 23.21
N ASN A 284 5.75 -27.55 22.94
CA ASN A 284 4.96 -27.87 21.77
C ASN A 284 5.18 -26.83 20.66
N ILE A 285 6.44 -26.51 20.35
CA ILE A 285 6.81 -25.48 19.38
C ILE A 285 6.21 -25.80 18.01
N LEU A 286 6.16 -27.07 17.62
CA LEU A 286 5.55 -27.51 16.35
C LEU A 286 4.07 -27.10 16.21
N LEU A 287 3.30 -27.02 17.30
CA LEU A 287 1.90 -26.57 17.26
C LEU A 287 1.77 -25.04 17.16
N LEU A 288 2.81 -24.31 17.57
CA LEU A 288 2.87 -22.86 17.42
C LEU A 288 3.29 -22.48 15.99
N MET A 289 4.20 -23.25 15.39
CA MET A 289 4.72 -22.95 14.05
C MET A 289 3.63 -23.10 12.99
N ASP A 290 3.64 -22.15 12.05
CA ASP A 290 2.81 -22.20 10.85
C ASP A 290 3.15 -23.44 10.02
N SER A 291 2.16 -24.29 9.75
CA SER A 291 2.34 -25.50 8.94
C SER A 291 2.81 -25.19 7.52
N SER A 292 2.53 -24.00 6.99
CA SER A 292 3.00 -23.58 5.67
C SER A 292 4.51 -23.34 5.59
N LEU A 293 5.19 -23.24 6.74
CA LEU A 293 6.65 -23.07 6.83
C LEU A 293 7.41 -24.40 6.91
N GLU A 294 6.72 -25.55 6.83
CA GLU A 294 7.37 -26.85 6.90
C GLU A 294 8.45 -26.98 5.81
N GLY A 295 9.67 -27.34 6.23
CA GLY A 295 10.84 -27.44 5.35
C GLY A 295 11.53 -26.12 4.99
N GLN A 296 11.01 -24.96 5.42
CA GLN A 296 11.58 -23.64 5.09
C GLN A 296 12.57 -23.10 6.14
N TYR A 297 12.64 -23.71 7.33
CA TYR A 297 13.49 -23.23 8.42
C TYR A 297 14.32 -24.34 9.06
N ALA A 298 15.49 -23.96 9.59
CA ALA A 298 16.27 -24.81 10.49
C ALA A 298 15.69 -24.74 11.91
N ASN A 299 15.59 -25.88 12.60
CA ASN A 299 15.05 -25.96 13.96
C ASN A 299 15.75 -25.00 14.95
N GLU A 300 17.06 -24.78 14.78
CA GLU A 300 17.81 -23.82 15.59
C GLU A 300 17.37 -22.37 15.39
N ASP A 301 17.08 -21.96 14.15
CA ASP A 301 16.67 -20.60 13.83
C ASP A 301 15.27 -20.31 14.35
N ALA A 302 14.35 -21.27 14.20
CA ALA A 302 13.01 -21.19 14.78
C ALA A 302 13.07 -21.13 16.31
N SER A 303 13.90 -21.95 16.95
CA SER A 303 14.08 -21.95 18.41
C SER A 303 14.60 -20.59 18.91
N LYS A 304 15.59 -20.00 18.23
CA LYS A 304 16.12 -18.66 18.56
C LYS A 304 15.05 -17.57 18.45
N LEU A 305 14.18 -17.64 17.43
CA LEU A 305 13.11 -16.66 17.24
C LEU A 305 12.00 -16.83 18.30
N VAL A 306 11.65 -18.07 18.64
CA VAL A 306 10.72 -18.40 19.73
C VAL A 306 11.26 -17.91 21.08
N ASP A 307 12.54 -18.14 21.37
CA ASP A 307 13.20 -17.67 22.58
C ASP A 307 13.18 -16.14 22.69
N LEU A 308 13.40 -15.45 21.57
CA LEU A 308 13.29 -14.00 21.51
C LEU A 308 11.85 -13.52 21.78
N ALA A 309 10.85 -14.15 21.17
CA ALA A 309 9.44 -13.84 21.42
C ALA A 309 9.09 -14.04 22.90
N SER A 310 9.52 -15.14 23.50
CA SER A 310 9.34 -15.44 24.93
C SER A 310 9.98 -14.38 25.84
N LYS A 311 11.19 -13.89 25.52
CA LYS A 311 11.84 -12.79 26.24
C LYS A 311 11.11 -11.45 26.08
N CYS A 312 10.57 -11.17 24.89
CA CYS A 312 9.80 -9.95 24.67
C CYS A 312 8.47 -9.95 25.46
N LEU A 313 7.87 -11.13 25.64
CA LEU A 313 6.56 -11.32 26.27
C LEU A 313 6.64 -11.59 27.78
N GLN A 314 7.78 -11.30 28.42
CA GLN A 314 7.88 -11.38 29.87
C GLN A 314 6.82 -10.50 30.55
N PHE A 315 6.21 -11.04 31.60
CA PHE A 315 5.13 -10.37 32.33
C PHE A 315 5.63 -9.06 32.94
N GLU A 316 6.75 -9.11 33.65
CA GLU A 316 7.42 -7.94 34.22
C GLU A 316 8.15 -7.15 33.12
N ALA A 317 7.81 -5.87 32.99
CA ALA A 317 8.35 -5.00 31.95
C ALA A 317 9.89 -4.90 31.98
N ARG A 318 10.48 -4.89 33.18
CA ARG A 318 11.93 -4.79 33.39
C ARG A 318 12.72 -6.02 32.93
N ASP A 319 12.06 -7.17 32.79
CA ASP A 319 12.71 -8.42 32.37
C ASP A 319 12.74 -8.57 30.84
N ARG A 320 12.09 -7.64 30.13
CA ARG A 320 12.09 -7.58 28.67
C ARG A 320 13.41 -7.00 28.15
N PRO A 321 13.90 -7.47 27.00
CA PRO A 321 15.14 -6.98 26.42
C PRO A 321 15.01 -5.54 25.91
N ASN A 322 16.14 -4.86 25.76
CA ASN A 322 16.18 -3.56 25.06
C ASN A 322 16.20 -3.74 23.54
N ILE A 323 15.96 -2.66 22.79
CA ILE A 323 15.86 -2.71 21.32
C ILE A 323 17.19 -3.16 20.65
N LYS A 324 18.34 -2.77 21.21
CA LYS A 324 19.65 -3.22 20.69
C LYS A 324 19.79 -4.73 20.77
N TYR A 325 19.28 -5.35 21.84
CA TYR A 325 19.25 -6.80 21.97
C TYR A 325 18.37 -7.45 20.89
N LEU A 326 17.21 -6.87 20.57
CA LEU A 326 16.33 -7.35 19.48
C LEU A 326 17.10 -7.42 18.16
N LEU A 327 17.81 -6.35 17.80
CA LEU A 327 18.62 -6.27 16.58
C LEU A 327 19.73 -7.32 16.55
N SER A 328 20.48 -7.45 17.66
CA SER A 328 21.57 -8.42 17.77
C SER A 328 21.08 -9.87 17.72
N SER A 329 19.83 -10.12 18.14
CA SER A 329 19.23 -11.44 18.18
C SER A 329 18.63 -11.85 16.83
N VAL A 330 17.96 -10.94 16.11
CA VAL A 330 17.32 -11.24 14.82
C VAL A 330 18.26 -11.07 13.63
N GLY A 331 19.23 -10.16 13.70
CA GLY A 331 20.18 -9.88 12.61
C GLY A 331 20.92 -11.13 12.08
N PRO A 332 21.42 -12.03 12.95
CA PRO A 332 22.04 -13.28 12.53
C PRO A 332 21.08 -14.30 11.90
N LEU A 333 19.78 -14.21 12.18
CA LEU A 333 18.78 -15.14 11.64
C LEU A 333 18.43 -14.86 10.17
N GLN A 334 18.67 -13.63 9.70
CA GLN A 334 18.41 -13.23 8.31
C GLN A 334 18.96 -14.23 7.29
N LYS A 335 18.12 -14.59 6.30
CA LYS A 335 18.44 -15.47 5.18
C LYS A 335 18.22 -14.76 3.85
N GLN A 336 18.89 -15.23 2.80
CA GLN A 336 18.74 -14.75 1.43
C GLN A 336 18.79 -13.21 1.34
N LYS A 337 19.77 -12.57 1.98
CA LYS A 337 19.83 -11.09 2.12
C LYS A 337 19.99 -10.40 0.77
N GLU A 338 20.64 -11.09 -0.16
CA GLU A 338 20.88 -10.72 -1.54
C GLU A 338 19.61 -10.82 -2.41
N VAL A 339 18.63 -11.63 -2.02
CA VAL A 339 17.37 -11.77 -2.77
C VAL A 339 16.44 -10.61 -2.43
N ALA A 340 16.05 -9.85 -3.47
CA ALA A 340 15.20 -8.68 -3.32
C ALA A 340 13.80 -9.02 -2.78
N SER A 341 13.21 -8.13 -1.98
CA SER A 341 11.96 -8.41 -1.27
C SER A 341 10.76 -8.67 -2.19
N HIS A 342 10.64 -7.93 -3.31
CA HIS A 342 9.63 -8.20 -4.33
C HIS A 342 9.71 -9.63 -4.89
N VAL A 343 10.91 -10.21 -5.01
CA VAL A 343 11.09 -11.61 -5.46
C VAL A 343 10.57 -12.56 -4.38
N LEU A 344 10.97 -12.36 -3.11
CA LEU A 344 10.49 -13.20 -2.01
C LEU A 344 8.96 -13.14 -1.84
N MET A 345 8.37 -11.97 -2.04
CA MET A 345 6.92 -11.78 -1.93
C MET A 345 6.16 -12.25 -3.18
N GLY A 346 6.83 -12.66 -4.26
CA GLY A 346 6.17 -12.95 -5.53
C GLY A 346 5.46 -11.72 -6.13
N ILE A 347 5.89 -10.52 -5.73
CA ILE A 347 5.44 -9.28 -6.36
C ILE A 347 6.10 -9.25 -7.73
N THR A 348 5.26 -9.44 -8.76
CA THR A 348 5.65 -9.09 -10.12
C THR A 348 5.86 -7.58 -10.11
N LYS A 349 7.13 -7.15 -10.07
CA LYS A 349 7.42 -5.79 -10.50
C LYS A 349 6.82 -5.69 -11.90
N ALA A 350 5.87 -4.78 -12.08
CA ALA A 350 5.84 -4.03 -13.32
C ALA A 350 7.16 -3.28 -13.34
N THR A 351 8.26 -4.00 -13.61
CA THR A 351 9.46 -3.38 -14.12
C THR A 351 8.95 -2.53 -15.26
N ALA A 352 9.36 -1.28 -15.30
CA ALA A 352 9.42 -0.55 -16.56
C ALA A 352 10.31 -1.41 -17.48
N VAL A 353 9.69 -2.42 -18.08
CA VAL A 353 10.23 -3.20 -19.17
C VAL A 353 10.17 -2.20 -20.31
N LEU A 354 11.30 -1.55 -20.55
CA LEU A 354 11.62 -1.05 -21.88
C LEU A 354 11.15 -2.10 -22.89
N PRO A 355 10.46 -1.64 -23.93
CA PRO A 355 9.09 -2.00 -24.23
C PRO A 355 8.88 -3.52 -24.23
N THR A 356 7.88 -3.99 -23.47
CA THR A 356 7.19 -5.25 -23.75
C THR A 356 6.96 -5.31 -25.25
N ILE A 357 7.28 -6.44 -25.89
CA ILE A 357 7.01 -6.64 -27.32
C ILE A 357 5.52 -6.38 -27.53
N LEU A 358 5.19 -5.15 -27.92
CA LEU A 358 3.82 -4.75 -28.18
C LEU A 358 3.31 -5.69 -29.27
N SER A 359 2.05 -6.14 -29.15
CA SER A 359 1.42 -6.86 -30.25
C SER A 359 1.46 -6.00 -31.53
N PRO A 360 1.20 -6.57 -32.70
CA PRO A 360 1.05 -5.77 -33.92
C PRO A 360 0.10 -4.58 -33.72
N LEU A 361 -0.96 -4.73 -32.90
CA LEU A 361 -1.88 -3.65 -32.56
C LEU A 361 -1.24 -2.62 -31.63
N GLY A 362 -0.61 -3.06 -30.54
CA GLY A 362 0.08 -2.16 -29.62
C GLY A 362 1.19 -1.34 -30.31
N LYS A 363 1.94 -1.94 -31.23
CA LYS A 363 2.98 -1.26 -32.03
C LYS A 363 2.36 -0.22 -32.95
N ALA A 364 1.27 -0.58 -33.63
CA ALA A 364 0.56 0.34 -34.51
C ALA A 364 -0.01 1.52 -33.72
N CYS A 365 -0.59 1.29 -32.53
CA CYS A 365 -1.09 2.35 -31.67
C CYS A 365 0.03 3.26 -31.14
N SER A 366 1.14 2.68 -30.66
CA SER A 366 2.30 3.44 -30.18
C SER A 366 2.94 4.28 -31.30
N GLY A 367 3.01 3.75 -32.52
CA GLY A 367 3.53 4.46 -33.69
C GLY A 367 2.53 5.39 -34.38
N MET A 368 1.30 5.54 -33.86
CA MET A 368 0.19 6.23 -34.53
C MET A 368 -0.07 5.77 -35.98
N ASP A 369 0.19 4.50 -36.29
CA ASP A 369 -0.11 3.91 -37.58
C ASP A 369 -1.58 3.52 -37.66
N LEU A 370 -2.44 4.51 -37.92
CA LEU A 370 -3.89 4.33 -38.00
C LEU A 370 -4.29 3.35 -39.11
N THR A 371 -3.48 3.18 -40.16
CA THR A 371 -3.78 2.22 -41.23
C THR A 371 -3.60 0.80 -40.72
N ALA A 372 -2.49 0.52 -40.03
CA ALA A 372 -2.25 -0.79 -39.42
C ALA A 372 -3.28 -1.11 -38.32
N VAL A 373 -3.67 -0.11 -37.51
CA VAL A 373 -4.75 -0.28 -36.51
C VAL A 373 -6.06 -0.69 -37.17
N HIS A 374 -6.47 0.01 -38.23
CA HIS A 374 -7.68 -0.30 -38.99
C HIS A 374 -7.68 -1.73 -39.54
N ASP A 375 -6.60 -2.14 -40.20
CA ASP A 375 -6.46 -3.49 -40.78
C ASP A 375 -6.53 -4.58 -39.70
N ILE A 376 -5.97 -4.32 -38.52
CA ILE A 376 -6.00 -5.27 -37.39
C ILE A 376 -7.43 -5.37 -36.83
N LEU A 377 -8.13 -4.25 -36.62
CA LEU A 377 -9.53 -4.25 -36.16
C LEU A 377 -10.48 -4.98 -37.12
N LEU A 378 -10.19 -4.95 -38.43
CA LEU A 378 -10.91 -5.75 -39.42
C LEU A 378 -10.62 -7.26 -39.28
N LYS A 379 -9.35 -7.64 -39.09
CA LYS A 379 -8.91 -9.05 -38.99
C LYS A 379 -9.35 -9.73 -37.69
N THR A 380 -9.33 -9.01 -36.58
CA THR A 380 -9.78 -9.52 -35.28
C THR A 380 -11.29 -9.76 -35.28
N GLY A 381 -12.05 -8.97 -36.04
CA GLY A 381 -13.50 -9.17 -36.19
C GLY A 381 -14.24 -9.04 -34.86
N TYR A 382 -15.22 -9.91 -34.63
CA TYR A 382 -15.92 -10.09 -33.36
C TYR A 382 -15.42 -11.32 -32.57
N LYS A 383 -14.26 -11.89 -32.96
CA LYS A 383 -13.74 -13.16 -32.40
C LYS A 383 -13.43 -13.09 -30.90
N ASP A 384 -13.19 -11.89 -30.37
CA ASP A 384 -12.97 -11.69 -28.94
C ASP A 384 -14.28 -11.69 -28.12
N GLU A 385 -15.45 -11.68 -28.77
CA GLU A 385 -16.78 -11.76 -28.14
C GLU A 385 -17.39 -13.20 -28.20
N GLU A 386 -16.68 -14.18 -28.78
CA GLU A 386 -17.16 -15.57 -29.04
C GLU A 386 -17.43 -16.43 -27.77
N GLY A 387 -17.32 -15.84 -26.57
CA GLY A 387 -17.76 -16.44 -25.30
C GLY A 387 -19.21 -16.12 -24.91
N ALA A 388 -19.90 -15.26 -25.67
CA ALA A 388 -21.27 -14.83 -25.44
C ALA A 388 -22.24 -15.27 -26.56
N GLU A 389 -21.81 -16.16 -27.45
CA GLU A 389 -22.71 -16.80 -28.42
C GLU A 389 -23.35 -18.05 -27.80
N ASN A 390 -24.22 -17.85 -26.81
CA ASN A 390 -25.21 -18.86 -26.46
C ASN A 390 -26.55 -18.19 -26.12
N GLU A 391 -27.58 -18.72 -26.78
CA GLU A 391 -29.01 -18.46 -26.61
C GLU A 391 -29.54 -17.10 -27.10
N LEU A 392 -29.59 -16.92 -28.42
CA LEU A 392 -30.78 -16.29 -29.00
C LEU A 392 -31.87 -17.37 -29.10
N SER A 393 -32.88 -17.26 -28.24
CA SER A 393 -33.99 -18.21 -28.19
C SER A 393 -34.83 -18.11 -29.47
N PHE A 394 -35.56 -19.18 -29.80
CA PHE A 394 -36.35 -19.33 -31.03
C PHE A 394 -37.51 -18.31 -31.21
N GLN A 395 -37.56 -17.24 -30.39
CA GLN A 395 -38.48 -16.10 -30.50
C GLN A 395 -37.89 -14.86 -31.21
N GLU A 396 -36.61 -14.86 -31.62
CA GLU A 396 -35.88 -13.65 -32.07
C GLU A 396 -35.75 -13.49 -33.60
N TRP A 397 -36.81 -13.78 -34.35
CA TRP A 397 -36.94 -13.39 -35.76
C TRP A 397 -37.96 -12.25 -35.93
N THR A 398 -37.80 -11.19 -35.14
CA THR A 398 -38.62 -9.97 -35.27
C THR A 398 -37.99 -8.98 -36.27
N GLN A 399 -38.80 -8.12 -36.87
CA GLN A 399 -38.33 -7.06 -37.78
C GLN A 399 -37.25 -6.17 -37.13
N GLN A 400 -37.31 -5.98 -35.82
CA GLN A 400 -36.35 -5.21 -35.03
C GLN A 400 -34.97 -5.86 -34.97
N VAL A 401 -34.90 -7.19 -34.78
CA VAL A 401 -33.63 -7.94 -34.81
C VAL A 401 -33.01 -7.88 -36.21
N GLN A 402 -33.83 -8.00 -37.25
CA GLN A 402 -33.37 -7.87 -38.63
C GLN A 402 -32.83 -6.47 -38.93
N GLU A 403 -33.49 -5.41 -38.44
CA GLU A 403 -33.02 -4.03 -38.58
C GLU A 403 -31.68 -3.82 -37.85
N MET A 404 -31.53 -4.37 -36.64
CA MET A 404 -30.29 -4.32 -35.86
C MET A 404 -29.14 -5.02 -36.61
N LEU A 405 -29.36 -6.24 -37.09
CA LEU A 405 -28.37 -7.00 -37.86
C LEU A 405 -27.98 -6.29 -39.16
N ASN A 406 -28.96 -5.73 -39.88
CA ASN A 406 -28.72 -4.95 -41.09
C ASN A 406 -27.92 -3.67 -40.76
N THR A 407 -28.26 -2.95 -39.70
CA THR A 407 -27.56 -1.73 -39.26
C THR A 407 -26.10 -2.03 -38.91
N LYS A 408 -25.85 -3.11 -38.15
CA LYS A 408 -24.50 -3.61 -37.86
C LYS A 408 -23.74 -3.94 -39.15
N LYS A 409 -24.37 -4.69 -40.06
CA LYS A 409 -23.77 -5.07 -41.34
C LYS A 409 -23.38 -3.85 -42.19
N PHE A 410 -24.25 -2.84 -42.29
CA PHE A 410 -23.93 -1.62 -43.04
C PHE A 410 -22.83 -0.78 -42.38
N GLY A 411 -22.83 -0.69 -41.04
CA GLY A 411 -21.75 -0.06 -40.29
C GLY A 411 -20.40 -0.74 -40.54
N ASP A 412 -20.38 -2.07 -40.53
CA ASP A 412 -19.16 -2.86 -40.79
C ASP A 412 -18.66 -2.74 -42.24
N ILE A 413 -19.57 -2.65 -43.21
CA ILE A 413 -19.24 -2.39 -44.62
C ILE A 413 -18.61 -1.00 -44.74
N ALA A 414 -19.23 0.03 -44.18
CA ALA A 414 -18.70 1.39 -44.21
C ALA A 414 -17.34 1.49 -43.51
N PHE A 415 -17.20 0.84 -42.34
CA PHE A 415 -15.93 0.79 -41.60
C PHE A 415 -14.84 0.12 -42.43
N ARG A 416 -15.12 -1.01 -43.07
CA ARG A 416 -14.18 -1.72 -43.95
C ARG A 416 -13.77 -0.87 -45.15
N ASP A 417 -14.72 -0.17 -45.75
CA ASP A 417 -14.51 0.64 -46.95
C ASP A 417 -13.92 2.04 -46.60
N LYS A 418 -13.53 2.26 -45.32
CA LYS A 418 -12.93 3.49 -44.77
C LYS A 418 -13.84 4.72 -44.85
N ASP A 419 -15.14 4.52 -45.02
CA ASP A 419 -16.16 5.56 -44.90
C ASP A 419 -16.54 5.74 -43.43
N PHE A 420 -15.64 6.37 -42.66
CA PHE A 420 -15.77 6.51 -41.21
C PHE A 420 -16.95 7.38 -40.79
N LYS A 421 -17.42 8.31 -41.63
CA LYS A 421 -18.61 9.12 -41.33
C LYS A 421 -19.87 8.26 -41.35
N THR A 422 -20.06 7.51 -42.44
CA THR A 422 -21.18 6.57 -42.56
C THR A 422 -21.10 5.46 -41.51
N ALA A 423 -19.89 4.99 -41.18
CA ALA A 423 -19.69 4.03 -40.10
C ALA A 423 -20.15 4.57 -38.73
N ILE A 424 -19.82 5.83 -38.39
CA ILE A 424 -20.29 6.48 -37.16
C ILE A 424 -21.81 6.55 -37.12
N ASP A 425 -22.46 6.92 -38.22
CA ASP A 425 -23.92 7.03 -38.27
C ASP A 425 -24.60 5.68 -38.00
N TYR A 426 -24.15 4.62 -38.68
CA TYR A 426 -24.67 3.28 -38.47
C TYR A 426 -24.36 2.73 -37.08
N TYR A 427 -23.14 2.89 -36.57
CA TYR A 427 -22.80 2.43 -35.21
C TYR A 427 -23.52 3.24 -34.13
N SER A 428 -23.79 4.53 -34.35
CA SER A 428 -24.58 5.35 -33.42
C SER A 428 -26.05 4.93 -33.40
N LYS A 429 -26.63 4.66 -34.57
CA LYS A 429 -27.96 4.07 -34.67
C LYS A 429 -28.00 2.71 -33.95
N LEU A 430 -26.99 1.87 -34.17
CA LEU A 430 -26.89 0.55 -33.56
C LEU A 430 -26.80 0.62 -32.02
N VAL A 431 -25.93 1.48 -31.48
CA VAL A 431 -25.79 1.67 -30.01
C VAL A 431 -27.11 2.11 -29.37
N GLY A 432 -27.93 2.89 -30.05
CA GLY A 432 -29.27 3.26 -29.57
C GLY A 432 -30.30 2.13 -29.61
N MET A 433 -30.06 1.07 -30.41
CA MET A 433 -30.97 -0.07 -30.59
C MET A 433 -30.61 -1.28 -29.72
N MET A 434 -29.34 -1.40 -29.31
CA MET A 434 -28.84 -2.56 -28.58
C MET A 434 -29.28 -2.54 -27.11
N SER A 435 -29.86 -3.66 -26.64
CA SER A 435 -30.16 -3.87 -25.21
C SER A 435 -28.90 -4.24 -24.41
N VAL A 436 -27.95 -4.93 -25.05
CA VAL A 436 -26.65 -5.30 -24.49
C VAL A 436 -25.56 -4.58 -25.28
N PRO A 437 -24.67 -3.80 -24.62
CA PRO A 437 -23.61 -3.07 -25.32
C PRO A 437 -22.54 -4.02 -25.89
N SER A 438 -22.07 -3.76 -27.12
CA SER A 438 -20.98 -4.53 -27.77
C SER A 438 -19.69 -3.73 -27.75
N ALA A 439 -18.66 -4.30 -27.12
CA ALA A 439 -17.35 -3.69 -27.00
C ALA A 439 -16.72 -3.44 -28.38
N THR A 440 -16.91 -4.37 -29.32
CA THR A 440 -16.39 -4.27 -30.69
C THR A 440 -17.03 -3.14 -31.47
N VAL A 441 -18.34 -2.90 -31.28
CA VAL A 441 -19.05 -1.75 -31.89
C VAL A 441 -18.49 -0.43 -31.36
N PHE A 442 -18.30 -0.33 -30.03
CA PHE A 442 -17.68 0.87 -29.43
C PHE A 442 -16.24 1.06 -29.89
N ALA A 443 -15.43 0.00 -30.00
CA ALA A 443 -14.06 0.09 -30.51
C ALA A 443 -13.99 0.60 -31.96
N ARG A 444 -14.84 0.09 -32.86
CA ARG A 444 -14.87 0.53 -34.25
C ARG A 444 -15.40 1.96 -34.40
N ARG A 445 -16.41 2.34 -33.61
CA ARG A 445 -16.91 3.72 -33.60
C ARG A 445 -15.89 4.69 -33.00
N SER A 446 -15.20 4.30 -31.94
CA SER A 446 -14.06 5.04 -31.36
C SER A 446 -12.99 5.33 -32.41
N PHE A 447 -12.54 4.30 -33.12
CA PHE A 447 -11.56 4.46 -34.19
C PHE A 447 -12.08 5.37 -35.32
N SER A 448 -13.36 5.24 -35.69
CA SER A 448 -13.98 6.09 -36.71
C SER A 448 -14.03 7.57 -36.29
N TYR A 449 -14.33 7.85 -35.01
CA TYR A 449 -14.26 9.20 -34.45
C TYR A 449 -12.84 9.75 -34.51
N LEU A 450 -11.83 8.93 -34.18
CA LEU A 450 -10.44 9.32 -34.26
C LEU A 450 -10.03 9.71 -35.69
N MET A 451 -10.46 8.94 -36.69
CA MET A 451 -10.21 9.22 -38.11
C MET A 451 -10.89 10.51 -38.61
N ASN A 452 -11.98 10.94 -37.96
CA ASN A 452 -12.67 12.20 -38.25
C ASN A 452 -12.21 13.37 -37.35
N GLY A 453 -11.12 13.21 -36.58
CA GLY A 453 -10.57 14.25 -35.72
C GLY A 453 -11.38 14.53 -34.44
N GLN A 454 -12.27 13.61 -34.05
CA GLN A 454 -13.12 13.73 -32.87
C GLN A 454 -12.54 12.95 -31.69
N SER A 455 -11.35 13.33 -31.23
CA SER A 455 -10.55 12.57 -30.24
C SER A 455 -11.24 12.39 -28.88
N GLU A 456 -12.02 13.37 -28.41
CA GLU A 456 -12.77 13.26 -27.15
C GLU A 456 -13.88 12.20 -27.22
N LEU A 457 -14.59 12.14 -28.36
CA LEU A 457 -15.63 11.12 -28.58
C LEU A 457 -14.99 9.74 -28.76
N ALA A 458 -13.84 9.68 -29.44
CA ALA A 458 -13.05 8.46 -29.56
C ALA A 458 -12.65 7.91 -28.19
N LEU A 459 -12.16 8.77 -27.28
CA LEU A 459 -11.79 8.37 -25.93
C LEU A 459 -12.98 7.82 -25.14
N ARG A 460 -14.12 8.52 -25.18
CA ARG A 460 -15.35 8.08 -24.48
C ARG A 460 -15.81 6.69 -24.94
N ASP A 461 -15.80 6.44 -26.24
CA ASP A 461 -16.17 5.13 -26.78
C ASP A 461 -15.14 4.04 -26.43
N ALA A 462 -13.85 4.36 -26.42
CA ALA A 462 -12.81 3.41 -26.01
C ALA A 462 -12.93 3.04 -24.52
N MET A 463 -13.30 3.99 -23.65
CA MET A 463 -13.64 3.74 -22.25
C MET A 463 -14.91 2.88 -22.13
N GLN A 464 -15.94 3.15 -22.95
CA GLN A 464 -17.16 2.33 -22.95
C GLN A 464 -16.88 0.89 -23.40
N ALA A 465 -15.99 0.69 -24.37
CA ALA A 465 -15.53 -0.64 -24.78
C ALA A 465 -14.84 -1.38 -23.62
N GLN A 466 -14.03 -0.69 -22.81
CA GLN A 466 -13.43 -1.25 -21.59
C GLN A 466 -14.49 -1.59 -20.54
N VAL A 467 -15.53 -0.79 -20.36
CA VAL A 467 -16.64 -1.13 -19.44
C VAL A 467 -17.33 -2.42 -19.87
N CYS A 468 -17.49 -2.64 -21.18
CA CYS A 468 -18.08 -3.87 -21.72
C CYS A 468 -17.16 -5.09 -21.56
N MET A 469 -15.85 -4.92 -21.77
CA MET A 469 -14.85 -5.96 -21.56
C MET A 469 -13.63 -5.40 -20.77
N PRO A 470 -13.63 -5.52 -19.42
CA PRO A 470 -12.66 -4.86 -18.55
C PRO A 470 -11.19 -5.23 -18.79
N GLU A 471 -10.94 -6.45 -19.28
CA GLU A 471 -9.59 -6.97 -19.52
C GLU A 471 -9.25 -7.03 -21.02
N TRP A 472 -10.00 -6.33 -21.89
CA TRP A 472 -9.79 -6.39 -23.34
C TRP A 472 -8.70 -5.40 -23.79
N PRO A 473 -7.53 -5.88 -24.27
CA PRO A 473 -6.40 -4.99 -24.56
C PRO A 473 -6.65 -3.95 -25.63
N THR A 474 -7.47 -4.28 -26.63
CA THR A 474 -7.85 -3.36 -27.73
C THR A 474 -8.48 -2.08 -27.19
N ALA A 475 -9.29 -2.15 -26.12
CA ALA A 475 -9.91 -0.96 -25.53
C ALA A 475 -8.85 0.00 -24.97
N PHE A 476 -7.85 -0.52 -24.26
CA PHE A 476 -6.74 0.27 -23.72
C PHE A 476 -5.89 0.89 -24.83
N TYR A 477 -5.58 0.13 -25.89
CA TYR A 477 -4.82 0.67 -27.03
C TYR A 477 -5.56 1.77 -27.80
N LEU A 478 -6.89 1.71 -27.89
CA LEU A 478 -7.70 2.78 -28.48
C LEU A 478 -7.77 4.02 -27.57
N GLN A 479 -7.82 3.85 -26.25
CA GLN A 479 -7.71 4.96 -25.30
C GLN A 479 -6.36 5.66 -25.45
N ALA A 480 -5.26 4.90 -25.57
CA ALA A 480 -3.93 5.46 -25.80
C ALA A 480 -3.85 6.33 -27.06
N LEU A 481 -4.42 5.86 -28.18
CA LEU A 481 -4.50 6.63 -29.42
C LEU A 481 -5.26 7.95 -29.27
N ALA A 482 -6.41 7.90 -28.61
CA ALA A 482 -7.23 9.09 -28.39
C ALA A 482 -6.54 10.09 -27.45
N LEU A 483 -5.92 9.61 -26.37
CA LEU A 483 -5.18 10.42 -25.41
C LEU A 483 -3.95 11.09 -26.04
N SER A 484 -3.20 10.38 -26.87
CA SER A 484 -2.06 10.97 -27.57
C SER A 484 -2.51 12.03 -28.59
N LYS A 485 -3.63 11.83 -29.30
CA LYS A 485 -4.23 12.91 -30.12
C LYS A 485 -4.73 14.11 -29.32
N LEU A 486 -5.01 13.95 -28.02
CA LEU A 486 -5.37 15.03 -27.11
C LEU A 486 -4.14 15.68 -26.43
N GLY A 487 -2.93 15.23 -26.73
CA GLY A 487 -1.69 15.74 -26.12
C GLY A 487 -1.45 15.24 -24.69
N MET A 488 -2.16 14.21 -24.25
CA MET A 488 -2.04 13.60 -22.92
C MET A 488 -1.06 12.43 -22.95
N GLU A 489 0.20 12.70 -23.26
CA GLU A 489 1.21 11.66 -23.56
C GLU A 489 1.50 10.72 -22.39
N THR A 490 1.45 11.20 -21.15
CA THR A 490 1.65 10.34 -19.97
C THR A 490 0.51 9.34 -19.82
N ASP A 491 -0.74 9.81 -19.91
CA ASP A 491 -1.92 8.94 -19.81
C ASP A 491 -1.99 7.97 -21.01
N ALA A 492 -1.58 8.42 -22.20
CA ALA A 492 -1.49 7.57 -23.38
C ALA A 492 -0.48 6.42 -23.19
N GLN A 493 0.69 6.73 -22.62
CA GLN A 493 1.71 5.73 -22.34
C GLN A 493 1.25 4.73 -21.25
N ASP A 494 0.56 5.22 -20.22
CA ASP A 494 -0.02 4.36 -19.19
C ASP A 494 -1.04 3.38 -19.79
N MET A 495 -1.92 3.85 -20.69
CA MET A 495 -2.88 2.98 -21.39
C MET A 495 -2.19 1.97 -22.33
N LEU A 496 -1.08 2.33 -22.98
CA LEU A 496 -0.28 1.36 -23.76
C LEU A 496 0.31 0.26 -22.87
N ASN A 497 0.80 0.63 -21.67
CA ASN A 497 1.38 -0.31 -20.73
C ASN A 497 0.32 -1.26 -20.15
N ASP A 498 -0.86 -0.74 -19.82
CA ASP A 498 -2.00 -1.53 -19.34
C ASP A 498 -2.45 -2.53 -20.42
N GLY A 499 -2.62 -2.07 -21.66
CA GLY A 499 -2.95 -2.93 -22.80
C GLY A 499 -1.96 -4.08 -22.99
N ALA A 500 -0.65 -3.78 -22.96
CA ALA A 500 0.40 -4.78 -23.08
C ALA A 500 0.36 -5.81 -21.92
N THR A 501 0.03 -5.36 -20.72
CA THR A 501 -0.09 -6.22 -19.53
C THR A 501 -1.25 -7.21 -19.67
N PHE A 502 -2.41 -6.76 -20.14
CA PHE A 502 -3.56 -7.63 -20.36
C PHE A 502 -3.35 -8.62 -21.53
N GLU A 503 -2.63 -8.24 -22.58
CA GLU A 503 -2.24 -9.19 -23.64
C GLU A 503 -1.33 -10.30 -23.13
N ALA A 504 -0.33 -9.96 -22.31
CA ALA A 504 0.57 -10.94 -21.71
C ALA A 504 -0.19 -11.93 -20.81
N LYS A 505 -1.18 -11.45 -20.05
CA LYS A 505 -2.08 -12.31 -19.26
C LYS A 505 -2.89 -13.25 -20.15
N LYS A 506 -3.49 -12.75 -21.24
CA LYS A 506 -4.26 -13.57 -22.19
C LYS A 506 -3.40 -14.67 -22.81
N GLN A 507 -2.15 -14.39 -23.21
CA GLN A 507 -1.27 -15.40 -23.80
C GLN A 507 -0.85 -16.50 -22.82
N ASN A 508 -0.67 -16.16 -21.54
CA ASN A 508 -0.31 -17.14 -20.51
C ASN A 508 -1.49 -18.05 -20.12
N SER A 509 -2.74 -17.56 -20.21
CA SER A 509 -3.94 -18.35 -19.93
C SER A 509 -4.22 -19.46 -20.95
N TRP A 510 -3.65 -19.39 -22.16
CA TRP A 510 -3.82 -20.39 -23.22
C TRP A 510 -2.72 -21.47 -23.23
N ARG A 511 -1.68 -21.32 -22.42
CA ARG A 511 -0.56 -22.28 -22.29
C ARG A 511 -0.62 -23.11 -21.01
N GLY A 512 -1.67 -22.95 -20.19
CA GLY A 512 -1.91 -23.68 -18.94
C GLY A 512 -2.80 -24.89 -19.12
#